data_AF-A0A4Y8JW55-F1
#
_entry.id   AF-A0A4Y8JW55-F1
#
_cell.length_a   1.000
_cell.length_b   1.000
_cell.length_c   1.000
_cell.angle_alpha   90.00
_cell.angle_beta   90.00
_cell.angle_gamma   90.00
#
_symmetry.space_group_name_H-M   'P 1'
#
loop_
_entity.id
_entity.type
_entity.pdbx_description
1 polymer ?
#
loop_
_entity_poly.entity_id
_entity_poly.type
_entity_poly.pdbx_seq_one_letter_code
_entity_poly.pdbx_strand_id
1 'polypeptide(L)'
;MPTQTKLTAADLRHFEKLLRSQRHELDVALGRIGTTLDDVIEARNSGTADDEHDPEGPTLTMEWSRISGVHSDLAAKSVAIDQALARITDGSFGLCTRRGEPIGRERLEARPAAELCIDCARDLEAQRRG
;
A
#
# COMPACT_ATOMS: atom_id res chain seq x y z
N MET A 1 7.29 -16.38 25.71
CA MET A 1 6.14 -15.52 25.37
C MET A 1 6.70 -14.17 24.95
N PRO A 2 6.38 -13.65 23.75
CA PRO A 2 7.02 -12.43 23.28
C PRO A 2 6.63 -11.28 24.23
N THR A 3 7.66 -10.67 24.81
CA THR A 3 7.60 -9.51 25.68
C THR A 3 6.95 -8.37 24.93
N GLN A 4 5.66 -8.16 25.21
CA GLN A 4 4.86 -7.13 24.57
C GLN A 4 5.17 -5.79 25.22
N THR A 5 6.35 -5.24 24.89
CA THR A 5 6.75 -3.92 25.35
C THR A 5 5.81 -2.89 24.73
N LYS A 6 5.02 -2.21 25.56
CA LYS A 6 4.18 -1.09 25.15
C LYS A 6 5.03 -0.07 24.39
N LEU A 7 4.52 0.41 23.25
CA LEU A 7 5.17 1.47 22.48
C LEU A 7 5.35 2.71 23.35
N THR A 8 6.57 3.23 23.38
CA THR A 8 6.88 4.48 24.08
C THR A 8 6.59 5.69 23.20
N ALA A 9 6.54 6.88 23.78
CA ALA A 9 6.46 8.11 23.00
C ALA A 9 7.64 8.30 22.03
N ALA A 10 8.81 7.75 22.34
CA ALA A 10 9.96 7.75 21.42
C ALA A 10 9.71 6.84 20.21
N ASP A 11 9.09 5.67 20.44
CA ASP A 11 8.74 4.75 19.36
C ASP A 11 7.67 5.35 18.44
N LEU A 12 6.65 6.00 19.00
CA LEU A 12 5.62 6.68 18.20
C LEU A 12 6.23 7.76 17.30
N ARG A 13 7.15 8.59 17.82
CA ARG A 13 7.86 9.59 17.00
C ARG A 13 8.72 8.95 15.91
N HIS A 14 9.35 7.81 16.22
CA HIS A 14 10.13 7.07 15.24
C HIS A 14 9.25 6.56 14.09
N PHE A 15 8.15 5.87 14.41
CA PHE A 15 7.23 5.34 13.41
C PHE A 15 6.51 6.44 12.64
N GLU A 16 6.13 7.55 13.27
CA GLU A 16 5.56 8.70 12.58
C GLU A 16 6.51 9.25 11.51
N LYS A 17 7.78 9.45 11.86
CA LYS A 17 8.80 9.92 10.91
C LYS A 17 8.97 8.95 9.75
N LEU A 18 9.02 7.65 10.04
CA LEU A 18 9.15 6.60 9.03
C LEU A 18 7.95 6.58 8.08
N LEU A 19 6.72 6.61 8.61
CA LEU A 19 5.48 6.63 7.84
C LEU A 19 5.38 7.89 6.97
N ARG A 20 5.78 9.07 7.47
CA ARG A 20 5.79 10.30 6.67
C ARG A 20 6.78 10.24 5.52
N SER A 21 7.97 9.64 5.72
CA SER A 21 8.93 9.40 4.64
C SER A 21 8.34 8.48 3.57
N GLN A 22 7.78 7.35 3.99
CA GLN A 22 7.16 6.39 3.09
C GLN A 22 5.96 6.98 2.33
N ARG A 23 5.17 7.84 2.98
CA ARG A 23 4.04 8.55 2.34
C ARG A 23 4.53 9.43 1.19
N HIS A 24 5.59 10.20 1.44
CA HIS A 24 6.18 11.07 0.43
C HIS A 24 6.76 10.28 -0.75
N GLU A 25 7.45 9.17 -0.49
CA GLU A 25 7.96 8.27 -1.53
C GLU A 25 6.83 7.69 -2.38
N LEU A 26 5.71 7.28 -1.74
CA LEU A 26 4.54 6.78 -2.46
C LEU A 26 3.84 7.87 -3.27
N ASP A 27 3.75 9.11 -2.77
CA ASP A 27 3.17 10.22 -3.55
C ASP A 27 3.97 10.48 -4.84
N VAL A 28 5.30 10.48 -4.75
CA VAL A 28 6.15 10.62 -5.93
C VAL A 28 5.97 9.45 -6.89
N ALA A 29 5.89 8.22 -6.38
CA ALA A 29 5.67 7.03 -7.19
C ALA A 29 4.29 7.03 -7.87
N LEU A 30 3.23 7.44 -7.15
CA LEU A 30 1.87 7.59 -7.66
C LEU A 30 1.79 8.66 -8.74
N GLY A 31 2.45 9.80 -8.57
CA GLY A 31 2.51 10.83 -9.61
C GLY A 31 3.14 10.32 -10.90
N ARG A 32 4.26 9.58 -10.80
CA ARG A 32 4.95 9.00 -11.98
C ARG A 32 4.09 7.98 -12.71
N ILE A 33 3.53 7.01 -11.99
CA ILE A 33 2.71 5.95 -12.61
C ILE A 33 1.37 6.51 -13.12
N GLY A 34 0.86 7.57 -12.49
CA GLY A 34 -0.33 8.30 -12.95
C GLY A 34 -0.11 8.90 -14.34
N THR A 35 1.00 9.61 -14.55
CA THR A 35 1.36 10.11 -15.90
C THR A 35 1.46 8.98 -16.92
N THR A 36 2.13 7.88 -16.59
CA THR A 36 2.21 6.72 -17.50
C THR A 36 0.84 6.10 -17.81
N LEU A 37 -0.06 6.07 -16.83
CA LEU A 37 -1.42 5.56 -17.03
C LEU A 37 -2.21 6.49 -17.96
N ASP A 38 -2.08 7.80 -17.80
CA ASP A 38 -2.72 8.80 -18.66
C ASP A 38 -2.26 8.64 -20.12
N ASP A 39 -0.96 8.47 -20.37
CA ASP A 39 -0.40 8.26 -21.71
C ASP A 39 -1.00 6.99 -22.38
N VAL A 40 -1.15 5.90 -21.62
CA VAL A 40 -1.72 4.65 -22.14
C VAL A 40 -3.22 4.77 -22.41
N ILE A 41 -3.95 5.52 -21.57
CA ILE A 41 -5.36 5.83 -21.80
C ILE A 41 -5.52 6.68 -23.06
N GLU A 42 -4.65 7.69 -23.24
CA GLU A 42 -4.65 8.53 -24.44
C GLU A 42 -4.39 7.70 -25.70
N ALA A 43 -3.34 6.88 -25.71
CA ALA A 43 -2.99 6.01 -26.84
C ALA A 43 -4.12 5.02 -27.19
N ARG A 44 -4.83 4.49 -26.17
CA ARG A 44 -5.99 3.63 -26.38
C ARG A 44 -7.16 4.38 -27.00
N ASN A 45 -7.41 5.62 -26.58
CA ASN A 45 -8.52 6.42 -27.08
C ASN A 45 -8.26 6.95 -28.50
N SER A 46 -7.02 7.30 -28.83
CA SER A 46 -6.61 7.72 -30.18
C SER A 46 -6.71 6.59 -31.21
N GLY A 47 -6.61 5.33 -30.78
CA GLY A 47 -6.79 4.13 -31.62
C GLY A 47 -8.23 3.84 -32.07
N THR A 48 -9.21 4.69 -31.74
CA THR A 48 -10.57 4.59 -32.32
C THR A 48 -10.68 5.19 -33.74
N ALA A 49 -9.55 5.61 -34.33
CA ALA A 49 -9.52 6.27 -35.63
C ALA A 49 -8.54 5.69 -36.68
N ASP A 50 -7.71 4.68 -36.41
CA ASP A 50 -6.93 4.06 -37.51
C ASP A 50 -6.50 2.61 -37.27
N ASP A 51 -6.51 1.89 -38.38
CA ASP A 51 -6.49 0.45 -38.58
C ASP A 51 -5.04 -0.07 -38.64
N GLU A 52 -4.31 -0.08 -37.52
CA GLU A 52 -2.98 -0.72 -37.45
C GLU A 52 -2.85 -1.62 -36.21
N HIS A 53 -3.19 -2.90 -36.41
CA HIS A 53 -2.77 -3.97 -35.53
C HIS A 53 -1.33 -4.37 -35.83
N ASP A 54 -0.39 -3.98 -34.97
CA ASP A 54 0.89 -4.67 -34.82
C ASP A 54 0.66 -5.93 -33.95
N PRO A 55 0.77 -7.15 -34.52
CA PRO A 55 0.54 -8.39 -33.77
C PRO A 55 1.71 -8.78 -32.85
N GLU A 56 2.86 -8.11 -32.94
CA GLU A 56 4.09 -8.50 -32.24
C GLU A 56 4.30 -7.73 -30.91
N GLY A 57 3.50 -6.71 -30.63
CA GLY A 57 3.52 -5.91 -29.39
C GLY A 57 2.54 -6.40 -28.30
N PRO A 58 2.79 -6.14 -27.00
CA PRO A 58 1.76 -6.35 -25.98
C PRO A 58 0.53 -5.51 -26.32
N THR A 59 -0.65 -6.12 -26.29
CA THR A 59 -1.88 -5.37 -26.57
C THR A 59 -2.00 -4.19 -25.58
N LEU A 60 -2.45 -3.03 -26.05
CA LEU A 60 -2.69 -1.85 -25.20
C LEU A 60 -3.57 -2.18 -23.98
N THR A 61 -4.46 -3.16 -24.12
CA THR A 61 -5.28 -3.71 -23.02
C THR A 61 -4.44 -4.38 -21.93
N MET A 62 -3.42 -5.18 -22.29
CA MET A 62 -2.52 -5.82 -21.32
C MET A 62 -1.63 -4.81 -20.62
N GLU A 63 -1.12 -3.83 -21.36
CA GLU A 63 -0.31 -2.74 -20.80
C GLU A 63 -1.12 -1.90 -19.80
N TRP A 64 -2.34 -1.52 -20.18
CA TRP A 64 -3.27 -0.82 -19.29
C TRP A 64 -3.56 -1.61 -18.02
N SER A 65 -3.84 -2.91 -18.13
CA SER A 65 -4.12 -3.79 -16.97
C SER A 65 -2.92 -3.83 -16.01
N ARG A 66 -1.71 -3.97 -16.55
CA ARG A 66 -0.47 -3.98 -15.76
C ARG A 66 -0.27 -2.66 -15.02
N ILE A 67 -0.36 -1.53 -15.71
CA ILE A 67 -0.10 -0.20 -15.14
C ILE A 67 -1.18 0.15 -14.12
N SER A 68 -2.44 -0.12 -14.44
CA SER A 68 -3.57 0.11 -13.52
C SER A 68 -3.46 -0.73 -12.25
N GLY A 69 -2.97 -1.98 -12.37
CA GLY A 69 -2.67 -2.83 -11.22
C GLY A 69 -1.59 -2.24 -10.31
N VAL A 70 -0.47 -1.81 -10.89
CA VAL A 70 0.61 -1.15 -10.14
C VAL A 70 0.13 0.14 -9.46
N HIS A 71 -0.63 0.97 -10.18
CA HIS A 71 -1.22 2.19 -9.63
C HIS A 71 -2.13 1.86 -8.44
N SER A 72 -3.02 0.87 -8.59
CA SER A 72 -3.95 0.44 -7.54
C SER A 72 -3.22 -0.07 -6.29
N ASP A 73 -2.16 -0.86 -6.46
CA ASP A 73 -1.36 -1.37 -5.35
C ASP A 73 -0.64 -0.25 -4.58
N LEU A 74 -0.11 0.74 -5.29
CA LEU A 74 0.52 1.92 -4.67
C LEU A 74 -0.50 2.78 -3.93
N ALA A 75 -1.69 2.98 -4.52
CA ALA A 75 -2.77 3.74 -3.89
C ALA A 75 -3.28 3.04 -2.62
N ALA A 76 -3.43 1.71 -2.64
CA ALA A 76 -3.80 0.95 -1.45
C ALA A 76 -2.76 1.08 -0.33
N LYS A 77 -1.46 1.03 -0.66
CA LYS A 77 -0.37 1.26 0.31
C LYS A 77 -0.40 2.67 0.89
N SER A 78 -0.65 3.67 0.05
CA SER A 78 -0.79 5.07 0.45
C SER A 78 -1.88 5.23 1.51
N VAL A 79 -3.08 4.68 1.24
CA VAL A 79 -4.21 4.72 2.17
C VAL A 79 -3.86 4.02 3.49
N ALA A 80 -3.18 2.87 3.45
CA ALA A 80 -2.76 2.17 4.67
C ALA A 80 -1.80 3.01 5.54
N ILE A 81 -0.92 3.80 4.92
CA ILE A 81 -0.03 4.73 5.63
C ILE A 81 -0.82 5.88 6.25
N ASP A 82 -1.75 6.47 5.51
CA ASP A 82 -2.61 7.56 6.02
C ASP A 82 -3.41 7.09 7.24
N GLN A 83 -3.97 5.87 7.17
CA GLN A 83 -4.65 5.25 8.31
C GLN A 83 -3.70 5.00 9.49
N ALA A 84 -2.45 4.58 9.25
CA ALA A 84 -1.47 4.39 10.31
C ALA A 84 -1.10 5.71 11.01
N LEU A 85 -0.95 6.79 10.25
CA LEU A 85 -0.73 8.15 10.78
C LEU A 85 -1.93 8.65 11.59
N ALA A 86 -3.16 8.37 11.13
CA ALA A 86 -4.37 8.66 11.88
C ALA A 86 -4.39 7.92 13.24
N ARG A 87 -4.02 6.63 13.24
CA ARG A 87 -3.91 5.83 14.48
C ARG A 87 -2.85 6.36 15.45
N ILE A 88 -1.78 6.98 14.96
CA ILE A 88 -0.79 7.64 15.83
C ILE A 88 -1.44 8.85 16.52
N THR A 89 -2.25 9.60 15.77
CA THR A 89 -2.92 10.80 16.26
C THR A 89 -4.02 10.48 17.28
N ASP A 90 -4.79 9.40 17.06
CA ASP A 90 -5.86 8.97 17.97
C ASP A 90 -5.37 8.10 19.15
N GLY A 91 -4.10 7.68 19.13
CA GLY A 91 -3.47 6.88 20.18
C GLY A 91 -3.69 5.37 20.10
N SER A 92 -4.32 4.87 19.03
CA SER A 92 -4.53 3.43 18.78
C SER A 92 -3.40 2.75 18.00
N PHE A 93 -2.36 3.49 17.60
CA PHE A 93 -1.24 2.93 16.85
C PHE A 93 -0.56 1.79 17.62
N GLY A 94 -0.28 0.71 16.91
CA GLY A 94 0.27 -0.52 17.48
C GLY A 94 -0.76 -1.43 18.12
N LEU A 95 -2.06 -1.19 17.95
CA LEU A 95 -3.13 -2.12 18.30
C LEU A 95 -3.75 -2.75 17.04
N CYS A 96 -4.07 -4.04 17.14
CA CYS A 96 -4.74 -4.79 16.09
C CYS A 96 -6.17 -4.28 15.90
N THR A 97 -6.52 -3.86 14.70
CA THR A 97 -7.86 -3.35 14.38
C THR A 97 -8.97 -4.39 14.52
N ARG A 98 -8.61 -5.69 14.49
CA ARG A 98 -9.58 -6.80 14.57
C ARG A 98 -9.83 -7.31 16.00
N ARG A 99 -8.80 -7.33 16.86
CA ARG A 99 -8.88 -7.91 18.21
C ARG A 99 -8.45 -6.97 19.33
N GLY A 100 -7.94 -5.78 19.02
CA GLY A 100 -7.42 -4.81 20.00
C GLY A 100 -6.08 -5.21 20.64
N GLU A 101 -5.50 -6.34 20.26
CA GLU A 101 -4.24 -6.84 20.81
C GLU A 101 -3.03 -6.05 20.29
N PRO A 102 -1.96 -5.88 21.08
CA PRO A 102 -0.78 -5.17 20.61
C PRO A 102 -0.08 -5.87 19.44
N ILE A 103 0.32 -5.07 18.46
CA ILE A 103 1.15 -5.47 17.33
C ILE A 103 2.61 -5.41 17.79
N GLY A 104 3.33 -6.52 17.65
CA GLY A 104 4.73 -6.59 18.08
C GLY A 104 5.60 -5.53 17.37
N ARG A 105 6.50 -4.90 18.13
CA ARG A 105 7.37 -3.85 17.60
C ARG A 105 8.13 -4.29 16.35
N GLU A 106 8.74 -5.48 16.36
CA GLU A 106 9.48 -6.01 15.20
C GLU A 106 8.62 -6.09 13.93
N ARG A 107 7.32 -6.35 14.09
CA ARG A 107 6.36 -6.35 12.98
C ARG A 107 6.10 -4.93 12.47
N LEU A 108 6.01 -3.94 13.36
CA LEU A 108 5.87 -2.52 12.98
C LEU A 108 7.17 -1.98 12.35
N GLU A 109 8.34 -2.41 12.80
CA GLU A 109 9.63 -2.09 12.16
C GLU A 109 9.68 -2.64 10.73
N ALA A 110 9.24 -3.88 10.52
CA ALA A 110 9.19 -4.48 9.19
C ALA A 110 8.05 -3.93 8.30
N ARG A 111 6.91 -3.60 8.90
CA ARG A 111 5.70 -3.10 8.21
C ARG A 111 5.00 -2.04 9.08
N PRO A 112 5.42 -0.76 8.98
CA PRO A 112 4.91 0.32 9.85
C PRO A 112 3.40 0.58 9.71
N ALA A 113 2.84 0.31 8.53
CA ALA A 113 1.42 0.46 8.26
C ALA A 113 0.57 -0.76 8.69
N ALA A 114 1.16 -1.77 9.34
CA ALA A 114 0.43 -2.97 9.75
C ALA A 114 -0.75 -2.64 10.68
N GLU A 115 -1.92 -3.16 10.34
CA GLU A 115 -3.17 -2.98 11.12
C GLU A 115 -3.55 -4.24 11.92
N LEU A 116 -2.96 -5.39 11.60
CA LEU A 116 -3.26 -6.68 12.21
C LEU A 116 -2.08 -7.23 13.01
N CYS A 117 -2.38 -7.85 14.15
CA CYS A 117 -1.43 -8.71 14.85
C CYS A 117 -1.06 -9.93 13.99
N ILE A 118 0.02 -10.64 14.36
CA ILE A 118 0.55 -11.75 13.57
C ILE A 118 -0.49 -12.86 13.35
N ASP A 119 -1.28 -13.17 14.37
CA ASP A 119 -2.31 -14.22 14.28
C ASP A 119 -3.44 -13.79 13.35
N CYS A 120 -3.87 -12.52 13.46
CA CYS A 120 -4.90 -12.01 12.56
C CYS A 120 -4.46 -11.92 11.11
N ALA A 121 -3.19 -11.61 10.86
CA ALA A 121 -2.63 -11.62 9.53
C ALA A 121 -2.53 -13.03 8.95
N ARG A 122 -2.13 -14.03 9.75
CA ARG A 122 -2.09 -15.44 9.34
C ARG A 122 -3.47 -15.97 8.97
N ASP A 123 -4.49 -15.64 9.76
CA ASP A 123 -5.88 -16.03 9.46
C ASP A 123 -6.35 -15.46 8.11
N LEU A 124 -6.04 -14.18 7.84
CA LEU A 124 -6.37 -13.53 6.58
C LEU A 124 -5.62 -14.15 5.39
N GLU A 125 -4.33 -14.47 5.58
CA GLU A 125 -3.52 -15.14 4.56
C GLU A 125 -4.05 -16.54 4.24
N ALA A 126 -4.50 -17.30 5.24
CA ALA A 126 -5.12 -18.62 5.04
C ALA A 126 -6.43 -18.50 4.24
N GLN A 127 -7.26 -17.50 4.53
CA GLN A 127 -8.51 -17.24 3.78
C GLN A 127 -8.28 -16.86 2.32
N ARG A 128 -7.19 -16.16 2.00
CA ARG A 128 -6.87 -15.77 0.61
C ARG A 128 -6.30 -16.92 -0.23
N ARG A 129 -5.86 -18.01 0.41
CA ARG A 129 -5.25 -19.16 -0.24
C ARG A 129 -6.21 -20.34 -0.43
N GLY A 130 -7.35 -20.33 0.28
CA GLY A 130 -8.43 -21.30 0.12
C GLY A 130 -9.47 -20.79 -0.86
#